data_AF-A0A538F3M9-F1
#
_entry.id   AF-A0A538F3M9-F1
#
_cell.length_a   1.000
_cell.length_b   1.000
_cell.length_c   1.000
_cell.angle_alpha   90.00
_cell.angle_beta   90.00
_cell.angle_gamma   90.00
#
_symmetry.space_group_name_H-M   'P 1'
#
loop_
_entity.id
_entity.type
_entity.pdbx_description
1 polymer ?
#
loop_
_entity_poly.entity_id
_entity_poly.type
_entity_poly.pdbx_seq_one_letter_code
_entity_poly.pdbx_strand_id
1 'polypeptide(L)'
;MKNPLRSEAEAFRFLLGAAVYFGLIAIAGVINHWAGLAVFVVLSVGVVWWWMRARRIEPPLQATPVRRGAPDERRILVIANRRRSWSSRLRSIRL
;
A
#
# COMPACT_ATOMS: atom_id res chain seq x y z
N MET A 1 1.07 0.23 -12.30
CA MET A 1 0.44 0.97 -11.19
C MET A 1 0.33 0.02 -10.01
N LYS A 2 0.95 0.34 -8.88
CA LYS A 2 0.99 -0.54 -7.70
C LYS A 2 -0.29 -0.25 -6.90
N ASN A 3 -1.15 -1.24 -6.73
CA ASN A 3 -2.38 -1.05 -5.96
C ASN A 3 -2.00 -0.63 -4.52
N PRO A 4 -2.37 0.56 -4.04
CA PRO A 4 -1.97 1.04 -2.72
C PRO A 4 -2.62 0.22 -1.60
N LEU A 5 -3.71 -0.48 -1.90
CA LEU A 5 -4.31 -1.51 -1.05
C LEU A 5 -3.75 -2.86 -1.49
N ARG A 6 -2.62 -3.25 -0.90
CA ARG A 6 -1.90 -4.47 -1.30
C ARG A 6 -2.66 -5.73 -0.88
N SER A 7 -3.55 -5.62 0.11
CA SER A 7 -4.46 -6.67 0.55
C SER A 7 -5.85 -6.10 0.90
N GLU A 8 -6.87 -6.94 0.72
CA GLU A 8 -8.26 -6.65 1.11
C GLU A 8 -8.41 -6.41 2.63
N ALA A 9 -7.63 -7.14 3.43
CA ALA A 9 -7.57 -6.98 4.87
C ALA A 9 -7.07 -5.58 5.30
N GLU A 10 -6.11 -5.01 4.56
CA GLU A 10 -5.58 -3.68 4.83
C GLU A 10 -6.62 -2.58 4.52
N ALA A 11 -7.40 -2.77 3.45
CA ALA A 11 -8.53 -1.90 3.13
C ALA A 11 -9.61 -1.94 4.22
N PHE A 12 -9.95 -3.14 4.73
CA PHE A 12 -10.90 -3.30 5.83
C PHE A 12 -10.42 -2.63 7.12
N ARG A 13 -9.15 -2.78 7.47
CA ARG A 13 -8.59 -2.13 8.67
C ARG A 13 -8.58 -0.62 8.55
N PHE A 14 -8.27 -0.09 7.37
CA PHE A 14 -8.37 1.34 7.08
C PHE A 14 -9.80 1.84 7.24
N LEU A 15 -10.78 1.13 6.64
CA LEU A 15 -12.19 1.47 6.72
C LEU A 15 -12.70 1.45 8.17
N LEU A 16 -12.33 0.41 8.94
CA LEU A 16 -12.71 0.29 10.35
C LEU A 16 -12.12 1.44 11.18
N GLY A 17 -10.84 1.77 10.96
CA GLY A 17 -10.19 2.91 11.62
C GLY A 17 -10.87 4.23 11.28
N ALA A 18 -11.21 4.46 10.02
CA ALA A 18 -11.94 5.64 9.58
C ALA A 18 -13.34 5.71 10.22
N ALA A 19 -14.08 4.60 10.24
CA ALA A 19 -15.40 4.53 10.87
C ALA A 19 -15.35 4.87 12.36
N VAL A 20 -14.38 4.32 13.11
CA VAL A 20 -14.18 4.64 14.53
C VAL A 20 -13.82 6.11 14.71
N TYR A 21 -12.90 6.64 13.89
CA TYR A 21 -12.47 8.04 13.96
C TYR A 21 -13.65 9.01 13.78
N PHE A 22 -14.40 8.85 12.69
CA PHE A 22 -15.57 9.71 12.43
C PHE A 22 -16.72 9.46 13.42
N GLY A 23 -16.92 8.21 13.85
CA GLY A 23 -17.92 7.86 14.85
C GLY A 23 -17.70 8.56 16.18
N LEU A 24 -16.46 8.60 16.69
CA LEU A 24 -16.13 9.30 17.93
C LEU A 24 -16.40 10.81 17.84
N ILE A 25 -16.07 11.42 16.69
CA ILE A 25 -16.32 12.85 16.47
C ILE A 25 -17.83 13.13 16.42
N ALA A 26 -18.60 12.30 15.71
CA ALA A 26 -20.04 12.47 15.59
C ALA A 26 -20.74 12.31 16.95
N ILE A 27 -20.40 11.29 17.72
CA ILE A 27 -20.95 11.06 19.07
C ILE A 27 -20.65 12.25 19.98
N ALA A 28 -19.40 12.73 19.99
CA ALA A 28 -19.02 13.91 20.78
C ALA A 28 -19.75 15.18 20.32
N GLY A 29 -19.91 15.37 19.01
CA GLY A 29 -20.61 16.51 18.42
C GLY A 29 -22.10 16.56 18.74
N VAL A 30 -22.77 15.39 18.83
CA VAL A 30 -24.18 15.30 19.26
C VAL A 30 -24.35 15.76 20.70
N ILE A 31 -23.37 15.50 21.57
CA ILE A 31 -23.40 15.95 22.97
C ILE A 31 -23.14 17.45 23.07
N ASN A 32 -22.09 17.93 22.41
CA ASN A 32 -21.72 19.34 22.39
C ASN A 32 -20.81 19.62 21.18
N HIS A 33 -21.16 20.65 20.41
CA HIS A 33 -20.38 21.03 19.22
C HIS A 33 -18.90 21.33 19.52
N TRP A 34 -18.59 21.94 20.67
CA TRP A 34 -17.22 22.17 21.13
C TRP A 34 -16.53 20.88 21.59
N ALA A 35 -17.26 19.93 22.16
CA ALA A 35 -16.70 18.61 22.49
C ALA A 35 -16.34 17.83 21.23
N GLY A 36 -17.20 17.87 20.20
CA GLY A 36 -16.90 17.32 18.88
C GLY A 36 -15.62 17.93 18.27
N LEU A 37 -15.48 19.26 18.34
CA LEU A 37 -14.29 19.95 17.88
C LEU A 37 -13.03 19.54 18.68
N ALA A 38 -13.12 19.50 20.01
CA ALA A 38 -12.00 19.09 20.86
C ALA A 38 -11.55 17.65 20.56
N VAL A 39 -12.50 16.72 20.43
CA VAL A 39 -12.21 15.32 20.08
C VAL A 39 -11.57 15.23 18.69
N PHE A 40 -12.09 15.97 17.71
CA PHE A 40 -11.49 16.03 16.37
C PHE A 40 -10.02 16.48 16.41
N VAL A 41 -9.72 17.56 17.13
CA VAL A 41 -8.35 18.08 17.25
C VAL A 41 -7.45 17.06 17.94
N VAL A 42 -7.88 16.49 19.07
CA VAL A 42 -7.10 15.49 19.82
C VAL A 42 -6.80 14.26 18.97
N LEU A 43 -7.82 13.71 18.28
CA LEU A 43 -7.64 12.54 17.43
C LEU A 43 -6.73 12.86 16.23
N SER A 44 -6.88 14.03 15.60
CA SER A 44 -6.04 14.47 14.48
C SER A 44 -4.56 14.55 14.90
N VAL A 45 -4.29 15.22 16.03
CA VAL A 45 -2.94 15.35 16.57
C VAL A 45 -2.36 13.98 16.91
N GLY A 46 -3.15 13.09 17.51
CA GLY A 46 -2.75 11.72 17.80
C GLY A 46 -2.34 10.94 16.55
N VAL A 47 -3.15 11.00 15.48
CA VAL A 47 -2.85 10.34 14.19
C VAL A 47 -1.58 10.91 13.56
N VAL A 48 -1.44 12.24 13.51
CA VAL A 48 -0.27 12.91 12.94
C VAL A 48 0.99 12.58 13.74
N TRP A 49 0.91 12.60 15.07
CA TRP A 49 2.02 12.24 15.94
C TRP A 49 2.44 10.78 15.77
N TRP A 50 1.47 9.86 15.76
CA TRP A 50 1.72 8.45 15.51
C TRP A 50 2.37 8.22 14.14
N TRP A 51 1.88 8.88 13.10
CA TRP A 51 2.45 8.80 11.75
C TRP A 51 3.88 9.33 11.68
N MET A 52 4.16 10.47 12.32
CA MET A 52 5.51 11.01 12.43
C MET A 52 6.42 10.06 13.22
N ARG A 53 5.90 9.40 14.25
CA ARG A 53 6.68 8.42 15.04
C ARG A 53 6.98 7.16 14.24
N ALA A 54 6.00 6.61 13.53
CA ALA A 54 6.18 5.47 12.65
C ALA A 54 7.25 5.76 11.59
N ARG A 55 7.15 6.91 10.89
CA ARG A 55 8.15 7.35 9.90
C ARG A 55 9.57 7.51 10.44
N ARG A 56 9.76 7.73 11.75
CA ARG A 56 11.09 7.81 12.37
C ARG A 56 11.67 6.43 12.70
N ILE A 57 10.83 5.40 12.79
CA ILE A 57 11.25 4.04 13.13
C ILE A 57 11.58 3.24 11.87
N GLU A 58 10.93 3.51 10.73
CA GLU A 58 11.42 3.03 9.43
C GLU A 58 12.76 3.73 9.09
N PRO A 59 13.89 2.99 9.00
CA PRO A 59 15.05 3.52 8.30
C PRO A 59 14.59 3.88 6.88
N PRO A 60 15.07 4.97 6.29
CA PRO A 60 14.78 5.23 4.89
C PRO A 60 15.32 4.02 4.12
N LEU A 61 14.44 3.16 3.63
CA LEU A 61 14.72 2.27 2.52
C LEU A 61 14.92 3.19 1.31
N GLN A 62 16.05 3.90 1.30
CA GLN A 62 16.68 4.32 0.07
C GLN A 62 17.02 3.01 -0.63
N ALA A 63 16.06 2.56 -1.44
CA ALA A 63 16.29 1.69 -2.55
C ALA A 63 17.16 2.45 -3.57
N THR A 64 18.41 2.71 -3.21
CA THR A 64 19.48 2.93 -4.17
C THR A 64 20.13 1.57 -4.28
N PRO A 65 19.93 0.82 -5.38
CA PRO A 65 20.83 -0.29 -5.68
C PRO A 65 22.20 0.36 -5.87
N VAL A 66 23.06 0.29 -4.85
CA VAL A 66 24.47 0.61 -5.01
C VAL A 66 24.99 -0.40 -6.02
N ARG A 67 25.24 0.08 -7.22
CA ARG A 67 25.80 -0.67 -8.34
C ARG A 67 27.11 -1.33 -7.92
N ARG A 68 27.06 -2.60 -7.51
CA ARG A 68 28.21 -3.52 -7.51
C ARG A 68 28.05 -4.47 -8.68
N GLY A 69 28.61 -4.08 -9.81
CA GLY A 69 28.85 -4.95 -10.95
C GLY A 69 30.13 -4.44 -11.60
N ALA A 70 31.11 -5.32 -11.76
CA ALA A 70 32.37 -5.00 -12.44
C ALA A 70 32.09 -4.51 -13.88
N PRO A 71 33.02 -3.79 -14.52
CA PRO A 71 32.81 -3.13 -15.82
C PRO A 71 32.33 -4.04 -16.97
N ASP A 72 32.39 -5.36 -16.81
CA ASP A 72 32.19 -6.34 -17.89
C ASP A 72 31.02 -7.32 -17.66
N GLU A 73 30.14 -7.07 -16.69
CA GLU A 73 29.00 -7.96 -16.43
C GLU A 73 27.73 -7.51 -17.17
N ARG A 74 27.53 -8.00 -18.41
CA ARG A 74 26.24 -7.92 -19.10
C ARG A 74 25.25 -8.92 -18.50
N ARG A 75 24.44 -8.48 -17.54
CA ARG A 75 23.26 -9.25 -17.09
C ARG A 75 22.01 -8.76 -17.82
N ILE A 76 21.57 -9.54 -18.80
CA ILE A 76 20.33 -9.32 -19.55
C ILE A 76 19.15 -9.71 -18.64
N LEU A 77 18.30 -8.75 -18.29
CA LEU A 77 17.05 -8.99 -17.59
C LEU A 77 16.06 -9.67 -18.55
N VAL A 78 16.01 -11.00 -18.51
CA VAL A 78 15.01 -11.78 -19.24
C VAL A 78 13.68 -11.65 -18.52
N ILE A 79 12.80 -10.79 -19.03
CA ILE A 79 11.40 -10.73 -18.61
C ILE A 79 10.68 -11.89 -19.30
N ALA A 80 10.46 -12.99 -18.59
CA ALA A 80 9.57 -14.04 -19.05
C ALA A 80 8.11 -13.53 -19.01
N ASN A 81 7.67 -12.81 -20.04
CA ASN A 81 6.26 -12.54 -20.25
C ASN A 81 5.57 -13.83 -20.70
N ARG A 82 5.14 -14.66 -19.74
CA ARG A 82 4.34 -15.83 -20.01
C ARG A 82 2.91 -15.38 -20.35
N ARG A 83 2.66 -15.11 -21.64
CA ARG A 83 1.32 -15.21 -22.23
C ARG A 83 1.38 -15.80 -23.63
N ARG A 84 1.19 -17.12 -23.70
CA ARG A 84 0.47 -17.78 -24.78
C ARG A 84 0.09 -19.19 -24.33
N SER A 85 -1.06 -19.32 -23.68
CA SER A 85 -1.83 -20.56 -23.80
C SER A 85 -2.49 -20.50 -25.18
N TRP A 86 -1.90 -21.13 -26.18
CA TRP A 86 -2.55 -21.38 -27.46
C TRP A 86 -2.58 -22.88 -27.71
N SER A 87 -3.72 -23.43 -27.37
CA SER A 87 -4.32 -24.58 -28.02
C SER A 87 -4.21 -24.46 -29.54
N SER A 88 -3.60 -25.47 -30.18
CA SER A 88 -3.99 -25.99 -31.50
C SER A 88 -3.04 -27.12 -31.88
N ARG A 89 -3.38 -28.32 -31.43
CA ARG A 89 -2.84 -29.57 -31.97
C ARG A 89 -3.69 -29.95 -33.18
N LEU A 90 -3.33 -29.45 -34.36
CA LEU A 90 -3.75 -29.90 -35.69
C LEU A 90 -2.56 -29.53 -36.61
N ARG A 91 -2.08 -30.32 -37.57
CA ARG A 91 -2.71 -31.33 -38.40
C ARG A 91 -1.58 -32.05 -39.16
N SER A 92 -1.76 -33.35 -39.38
CA SER A 92 -1.31 -34.10 -40.57
C SER A 92 0.07 -33.80 -41.16
N ILE A 93 1.04 -34.69 -40.89
CA ILE A 93 1.96 -35.11 -41.94
C ILE A 93 1.36 -36.38 -42.53
N ARG A 94 0.76 -36.21 -43.70
CA ARG A 94 0.49 -37.27 -44.66
C ARG A 94 1.61 -37.11 -45.70
N LEU A 95 2.48 -38.11 -45.77
CA LEU A 95 3.03 -38.79 -46.95
C LEU A 95 4.19 -39.67 -46.48
#